data_AF-A0A2Z5AAR2-F1
#
_entry.id   AF-A0A2Z5AAR2-F1
#
_cell.length_a   1.000
_cell.length_b   1.000
_cell.length_c   1.000
_cell.angle_alpha   90.00
_cell.angle_beta   90.00
_cell.angle_gamma   90.00
#
_symmetry.space_group_name_H-M   'P 1'
#
loop_
_entity.id
_entity.type
_entity.pdbx_description
1 polymer ?
#
loop_
_entity_poly.entity_id
_entity_poly.type
_entity_poly.pdbx_seq_one_letter_code
_entity_poly.pdbx_strand_id
1 'polypeptide(L)'
;MKFLVVDDSRAVQTIIKRILANTGYRDIELRVASTGEEAVALLESWTPNLVLTDWHMPGMTGLELLQAIRQRVGADIHVGFVTTESSARNIEAAYRNGAAFVVTKPFVQETLQQAVLTVLQDGASAEQAIESSGRESLPIPTRFNPDPQRIRQLLGLSSIVCQIEPMAPIPVDRLALPYVIGIYGHPQSKALEAVCLLDLNAACILGGALAGLSPAAIHAAIASATLSREIYENATAFLADLSGMISAGKGGAPLVLSTSHLVQKPFEKLYSLWRQNNGRADFSLSFPGLGDGFIAFLLS
;
A
#
# COMPACT_ATOMS: atom_id res chain seq x y z
N MET A 1 1.55 7.73 17.00
CA MET A 1 1.37 6.30 16.66
C MET A 1 1.83 5.43 17.80
N LYS A 2 1.12 4.33 18.10
CA LYS A 2 1.41 3.43 19.23
C LYS A 2 1.95 2.07 18.76
N PHE A 3 3.09 1.65 19.30
CA PHE A 3 3.76 0.40 18.92
C PHE A 3 4.04 -0.49 20.13
N LEU A 4 3.72 -1.77 20.01
CA LEU A 4 4.14 -2.78 20.98
C LEU A 4 5.21 -3.67 20.35
N VAL A 5 6.35 -3.83 21.03
CA VAL A 5 7.37 -4.82 20.63
C VAL A 5 7.42 -5.93 21.67
N VAL A 6 7.26 -7.17 21.23
CA VAL A 6 7.20 -8.37 22.08
C VAL A 6 8.31 -9.32 21.64
N ASP A 7 9.34 -9.44 22.46
CA ASP A 7 10.52 -10.25 22.15
C ASP A 7 11.25 -10.56 23.46
N ASP A 8 11.69 -11.80 23.69
CA ASP A 8 12.39 -12.17 24.91
C ASP A 8 13.85 -11.65 24.93
N SER A 9 14.38 -11.24 23.77
CA SER A 9 15.70 -10.64 23.62
C SER A 9 15.64 -9.12 23.75
N ARG A 10 16.17 -8.61 24.88
CA ARG A 10 16.37 -7.15 25.09
C ARG A 10 17.22 -6.49 24.00
N ALA A 11 18.14 -7.23 23.39
CA ALA A 11 18.95 -6.74 22.29
C ALA A 11 18.09 -6.48 21.04
N VAL A 12 17.22 -7.45 20.68
CA VAL A 12 16.29 -7.30 19.56
C VAL A 12 15.30 -6.18 19.83
N GLN A 13 14.71 -6.12 21.02
CA GLN A 13 13.83 -5.02 21.41
C GLN A 13 14.52 -3.67 21.15
N THR A 14 15.77 -3.51 21.61
CA THR A 14 16.56 -2.26 21.45
C THR A 14 16.80 -1.91 19.99
N ILE A 15 17.14 -2.90 19.15
CA ILE A 15 17.33 -2.70 17.71
C ILE A 15 16.01 -2.22 17.09
N ILE A 16 14.90 -2.90 17.37
CA ILE A 16 13.59 -2.52 16.82
C ILE A 16 13.19 -1.12 17.28
N LYS A 17 13.43 -0.72 18.55
CA LYS A 17 13.15 0.66 19.01
C LYS A 17 13.87 1.70 18.17
N ARG A 18 15.16 1.47 17.88
CA ARG A 18 15.97 2.39 17.07
C ARG A 18 15.46 2.48 15.63
N ILE A 19 15.09 1.34 15.04
CA ILE A 19 14.51 1.30 13.70
C ILE A 19 13.20 2.09 13.67
N LEU A 20 12.31 1.87 14.64
CA LEU A 20 11.03 2.57 14.73
C LEU A 20 11.21 4.09 14.95
N ALA A 21 12.18 4.52 15.75
CA ALA A 21 12.48 5.94 15.94
C ALA A 21 12.93 6.64 14.63
N ASN A 22 13.55 5.90 13.72
CA ASN A 22 14.05 6.41 12.44
C ASN A 22 13.02 6.34 11.29
N THR A 23 11.78 5.94 11.56
CA THR A 23 10.72 5.83 10.55
C THR A 23 10.15 7.18 10.08
N GLY A 24 10.50 8.29 10.74
CA GLY A 24 10.06 9.65 10.38
C GLY A 24 8.67 10.04 10.90
N TYR A 25 7.95 9.15 11.59
CA TYR A 25 6.69 9.51 12.26
C TYR A 25 6.93 10.41 13.48
N ARG A 26 6.15 11.48 13.58
CA ARG A 26 6.09 12.32 14.78
C ARG A 26 5.17 11.66 15.82
N ASP A 27 5.49 11.81 17.10
CA ASP A 27 4.70 11.32 18.25
C ASP A 27 4.53 9.78 18.31
N ILE A 28 5.65 9.06 18.26
CA ILE A 28 5.71 7.61 18.49
C ILE A 28 5.64 7.32 20.00
N GLU A 29 4.62 6.56 20.43
CA GLU A 29 4.55 5.96 21.76
C GLU A 29 4.88 4.47 21.62
N LEU A 30 5.93 4.02 22.32
CA LEU A 30 6.46 2.65 22.20
C LEU A 30 6.44 1.97 23.57
N ARG A 31 5.83 0.79 23.63
CA ARG A 31 5.94 -0.12 24.78
C ARG A 31 6.61 -1.42 24.38
N VAL A 32 7.17 -2.11 25.36
CA VAL A 32 7.79 -3.43 25.17
C VAL A 32 7.27 -4.43 26.17
N ALA A 33 7.23 -5.68 25.75
CA ALA A 33 6.97 -6.84 26.56
C ALA A 33 8.03 -7.90 26.28
N SER A 34 8.42 -8.66 27.30
CA SER A 34 9.40 -9.74 27.17
C SER A 34 8.73 -11.12 27.05
N THR A 35 7.41 -11.18 27.27
CA THR A 35 6.61 -12.41 27.10
C THR A 35 5.25 -12.10 26.47
N GLY A 36 4.57 -13.12 25.94
CA GLY A 36 3.22 -12.99 25.40
C GLY A 36 2.21 -12.58 26.48
N GLU A 37 2.35 -13.05 27.72
CA GLU A 37 1.48 -12.70 28.84
C GLU A 37 1.60 -11.22 29.23
N GLU A 38 2.82 -10.69 29.28
CA GLU A 38 3.05 -9.26 29.49
C GLU A 38 2.41 -8.42 28.37
N ALA A 39 2.52 -8.89 27.11
CA ALA A 39 1.89 -8.23 25.98
C ALA A 39 0.36 -8.21 26.11
N VAL A 40 -0.25 -9.34 26.48
CA VAL A 40 -1.70 -9.44 26.71
C VAL A 40 -2.15 -8.49 27.83
N ALA A 41 -1.42 -8.43 28.94
CA ALA A 41 -1.74 -7.51 30.04
C ALA A 41 -1.64 -6.03 29.63
N LEU A 42 -0.66 -5.68 28.79
CA LEU A 42 -0.54 -4.33 28.24
C LEU A 42 -1.73 -3.98 27.34
N LEU A 43 -2.18 -4.93 26.51
CA LEU A 43 -3.29 -4.73 25.57
C LEU A 43 -4.64 -4.45 26.26
N GLU A 44 -4.81 -4.82 27.53
CA GLU A 44 -6.03 -4.54 28.31
C GLU A 44 -6.17 -3.05 28.67
N SER A 45 -5.06 -2.33 28.83
CA SER A 45 -5.05 -0.91 29.22
C SER A 45 -4.51 0.03 28.14
N TRP A 46 -3.96 -0.53 27.07
CA TRP A 46 -3.26 0.24 26.05
C TRP A 46 -3.33 -0.43 24.68
N THR A 47 -4.00 0.23 23.73
CA THR A 47 -4.23 -0.29 22.38
C THR A 47 -3.18 0.24 21.39
N PRO A 48 -2.23 -0.60 20.91
CA PRO A 48 -1.28 -0.22 19.88
C PRO A 48 -1.91 -0.25 18.48
N ASN A 49 -1.32 0.49 17.54
CA ASN A 49 -1.63 0.39 16.12
C ASN A 49 -0.93 -0.81 15.45
N LEU A 50 0.28 -1.14 15.92
CA LEU A 50 1.09 -2.25 15.43
C LEU A 50 1.77 -2.99 16.58
N VAL A 51 1.66 -4.31 16.56
CA VAL A 51 2.41 -5.24 17.41
C VAL A 51 3.49 -5.91 16.56
N LEU A 52 4.74 -5.84 17.01
CA LEU A 52 5.86 -6.62 16.45
C LEU A 52 6.20 -7.73 17.43
N THR A 53 6.07 -8.99 17.03
CA THR A 53 6.28 -10.14 17.93
C THR A 53 7.31 -11.13 17.37
N ASP A 54 8.12 -11.72 18.23
CA ASP A 54 8.79 -12.98 17.90
C ASP A 54 7.78 -14.13 17.89
N TRP A 55 8.07 -15.19 17.13
CA TRP A 55 7.37 -16.46 17.17
C TRP A 55 7.72 -17.25 18.42
N HIS A 56 9.02 -17.38 18.69
CA HIS A 56 9.53 -18.24 19.74
C HIS A 56 9.75 -17.41 20.99
N MET A 57 8.85 -17.55 21.96
CA MET A 57 8.94 -16.89 23.26
C MET A 57 8.58 -17.90 24.37
N PRO A 58 9.20 -17.81 25.55
CA PRO A 58 8.81 -18.64 26.69
C PRO A 58 7.36 -18.42 27.10
N GLY A 59 6.66 -19.51 27.44
CA GLY A 59 5.27 -19.48 27.90
C GLY A 59 4.27 -19.44 26.73
N MET A 60 4.16 -18.29 26.08
CA MET A 60 3.23 -18.04 24.97
C MET A 60 3.98 -17.71 23.69
N THR A 61 3.75 -18.48 22.63
CA THR A 61 4.29 -18.24 21.30
C THR A 61 3.67 -17.00 20.64
N GLY A 62 4.36 -16.41 19.67
CA GLY A 62 3.83 -15.28 18.89
C GLY A 62 2.54 -15.63 18.14
N LEU A 63 2.36 -16.88 17.73
CA LEU A 63 1.12 -17.34 17.08
C LEU A 63 -0.05 -17.37 18.09
N GLU A 64 0.19 -17.87 19.30
CA GLU A 64 -0.82 -17.86 20.38
C GLU A 64 -1.16 -16.43 20.79
N LEU A 65 -0.17 -15.53 20.84
CA LEU A 65 -0.40 -14.11 21.07
C LEU A 65 -1.27 -13.48 19.97
N LEU A 66 -0.98 -13.76 18.69
CA LEU A 66 -1.80 -13.29 17.57
C LEU A 66 -3.24 -13.78 17.70
N GLN A 67 -3.44 -15.07 18.02
CA GLN A 67 -4.77 -15.63 18.23
C GLN A 67 -5.50 -14.96 19.39
N ALA A 68 -4.80 -14.71 20.51
CA ALA A 68 -5.36 -14.00 21.66
C ALA A 68 -5.77 -12.56 21.30
N ILE A 69 -4.96 -11.83 20.54
CA ILE A 69 -5.27 -10.48 20.04
C ILE A 69 -6.55 -10.51 19.19
N ARG A 70 -6.66 -11.46 18.26
CA ARG A 70 -7.82 -11.60 17.37
C ARG A 70 -9.10 -11.92 18.13
N GLN A 71 -9.02 -12.73 19.18
CA GLN A 71 -10.17 -13.08 20.01
C GLN A 71 -10.61 -11.95 20.95
N ARG A 72 -9.66 -11.23 21.57
CA ARG A 72 -9.95 -10.27 22.64
C ARG A 72 -10.19 -8.84 22.15
N VAL A 73 -9.45 -8.42 21.13
CA VAL A 73 -9.44 -7.01 20.68
C VAL A 73 -10.00 -6.86 19.27
N GLY A 74 -9.74 -7.83 18.38
CA GLY A 74 -10.27 -7.85 17.02
C GLY A 74 -9.21 -7.61 15.93
N ALA A 75 -9.67 -7.28 14.73
CA ALA A 75 -8.84 -7.16 13.52
C ALA A 75 -8.13 -5.80 13.39
N ASP A 76 -8.48 -4.81 14.22
CA ASP A 76 -8.01 -3.42 14.09
C ASP A 76 -6.52 -3.24 14.46
N ILE A 77 -5.96 -4.17 15.24
CA ILE A 77 -4.53 -4.19 15.57
C ILE A 77 -3.77 -4.98 14.51
N HIS A 78 -2.84 -4.30 13.83
CA HIS A 78 -1.90 -4.96 12.94
C HIS A 78 -0.86 -5.74 13.75
N VAL A 79 -0.52 -6.94 13.29
CA VAL A 79 0.48 -7.80 13.96
C VAL A 79 1.49 -8.25 12.92
N GLY A 80 2.75 -7.89 13.11
CA GLY A 80 3.88 -8.33 12.27
C GLY A 80 4.81 -9.25 13.06
N PHE A 81 5.32 -10.28 12.40
CA PHE A 81 6.30 -11.18 13.01
C PHE A 81 7.72 -10.72 12.68
N VAL A 82 8.59 -10.76 13.68
CA VAL A 82 10.04 -10.57 13.55
C VAL A 82 10.72 -11.75 14.23
N THR A 83 11.12 -12.77 13.47
CA THR A 83 11.44 -14.09 14.04
C THR A 83 12.56 -14.82 13.33
N THR A 84 13.27 -15.74 14.00
CA THR A 84 14.20 -16.68 13.35
C THR A 84 13.49 -17.85 12.67
N GLU A 85 12.18 -17.99 12.85
CA GLU A 85 11.37 -19.02 12.19
C GLU A 85 11.36 -18.83 10.66
N SER A 86 11.63 -19.91 9.93
CA SER A 86 11.70 -19.92 8.45
C SER A 86 10.87 -21.04 7.83
N SER A 87 10.19 -21.85 8.65
CA SER A 87 9.28 -22.90 8.19
C SER A 87 8.11 -22.29 7.41
N ALA A 88 8.01 -22.66 6.14
CA ALA A 88 6.90 -22.24 5.26
C ALA A 88 5.53 -22.54 5.89
N ARG A 89 5.39 -23.68 6.58
CA ARG A 89 4.15 -24.06 7.28
C ARG A 89 3.79 -23.10 8.41
N ASN A 90 4.78 -22.66 9.18
CA ASN A 90 4.57 -21.74 10.31
C ASN A 90 4.28 -20.33 9.80
N ILE A 91 5.02 -19.87 8.78
CA ILE A 91 4.78 -18.59 8.11
C ILE A 91 3.36 -18.54 7.52
N GLU A 92 2.94 -19.59 6.82
CA GLU A 92 1.57 -19.71 6.29
C GLU A 92 0.52 -19.71 7.41
N ALA A 93 0.81 -20.35 8.55
CA ALA A 93 -0.07 -20.32 9.70
C ALA A 93 -0.21 -18.89 10.28
N ALA A 94 0.86 -18.11 10.38
CA ALA A 94 0.78 -16.70 10.79
C ALA A 94 -0.12 -15.89 9.85
N TYR A 95 0.08 -15.99 8.54
CA TYR A 95 -0.74 -15.27 7.56
C TYR A 95 -2.21 -15.68 7.62
N ARG A 96 -2.52 -16.97 7.75
CA ARG A 96 -3.90 -17.46 7.92
C ARG A 96 -4.59 -16.92 9.18
N ASN A 97 -3.83 -16.57 10.22
CA ASN A 97 -4.37 -15.95 11.44
C ASN A 97 -4.38 -14.41 11.37
N GLY A 98 -4.06 -13.84 10.20
CA GLY A 98 -4.12 -12.40 9.95
C GLY A 98 -2.86 -11.64 10.38
N ALA A 99 -1.69 -12.26 10.30
CA ALA A 99 -0.42 -11.52 10.36
C ALA A 99 -0.31 -10.57 9.16
N ALA A 100 0.11 -9.34 9.41
CA ALA A 100 0.30 -8.31 8.38
C ALA A 100 1.59 -8.55 7.57
N PHE A 101 2.63 -9.08 8.21
CA PHE A 101 3.87 -9.48 7.55
C PHE A 101 4.67 -10.43 8.45
N VAL A 102 5.67 -11.08 7.85
CA VAL A 102 6.70 -11.85 8.56
C VAL A 102 8.08 -11.40 8.06
N VAL A 103 8.96 -11.01 8.98
CA VAL A 103 10.36 -10.65 8.72
C VAL A 103 11.25 -11.66 9.44
N THR A 104 12.10 -12.35 8.68
CA THR A 104 13.03 -13.34 9.23
C THR A 104 14.30 -12.70 9.78
N LYS A 105 14.76 -13.15 10.94
CA LYS A 105 16.05 -12.80 11.57
C LYS A 105 17.17 -13.69 10.99
N PRO A 106 18.37 -13.15 10.69
CA PRO A 106 18.73 -11.74 10.78
C PRO A 106 18.08 -10.91 9.65
N PHE A 107 17.69 -9.68 9.97
CA PHE A 107 17.12 -8.73 9.01
C PHE A 107 18.02 -7.50 8.89
N VAL A 108 18.02 -6.89 7.71
CA VAL A 108 18.56 -5.53 7.54
C VAL A 108 17.53 -4.52 8.02
N GLN A 109 17.97 -3.39 8.56
CA GLN A 109 17.11 -2.37 9.16
C GLN A 109 16.02 -1.90 8.19
N GLU A 110 16.39 -1.77 6.92
CA GLU A 110 15.52 -1.34 5.84
C GLU A 110 14.34 -2.30 5.64
N THR A 111 14.54 -3.62 5.74
CA THR A 111 13.48 -4.62 5.57
C THR A 111 12.38 -4.46 6.60
N LEU A 112 12.75 -4.35 7.89
CA LEU A 112 11.76 -4.17 8.95
C LEU A 112 11.09 -2.80 8.86
N GLN A 113 11.85 -1.75 8.58
CA GLN A 113 11.31 -0.42 8.37
C GLN A 113 10.27 -0.39 7.25
N GLN A 114 10.53 -1.06 6.13
CA GLN A 114 9.57 -1.16 5.03
C GLN A 114 8.32 -1.91 5.42
N ALA A 115 8.44 -3.10 6.02
CA ALA A 115 7.28 -3.89 6.44
C ALA A 115 6.37 -3.09 7.41
N VAL A 116 6.98 -2.34 8.33
CA VAL A 116 6.27 -1.45 9.25
C VAL A 116 5.60 -0.28 8.50
N LEU A 117 6.31 0.39 7.58
CA LEU A 117 5.76 1.52 6.82
C LEU A 117 4.58 1.10 5.96
N THR A 118 4.66 -0.04 5.27
CA THR A 118 3.55 -0.58 4.46
C THR A 118 2.31 -0.75 5.32
N VAL A 119 2.44 -1.25 6.54
CA VAL A 119 1.30 -1.46 7.45
C VAL A 119 0.75 -0.14 8.01
N LEU A 120 1.61 0.84 8.26
CA LEU A 120 1.20 2.11 8.88
C LEU A 120 0.71 3.17 7.89
N GLN A 121 1.07 3.05 6.61
CA GLN A 121 0.59 3.93 5.54
C GLN A 121 -0.86 3.64 5.15
N ASP A 122 -1.49 2.65 5.80
CA ASP A 122 -2.90 2.37 5.65
C ASP A 122 -3.83 3.32 6.40
N GLY A 123 -4.64 4.04 5.60
CA GLY A 123 -5.84 4.74 6.02
C GLY A 123 -5.64 6.23 6.20
N ALA A 124 -4.86 6.64 7.21
CA ALA A 124 -4.94 8.01 7.72
C ALA A 124 -4.37 9.08 6.77
N SER A 125 -3.33 8.79 5.99
CA SER A 125 -2.68 9.80 5.13
C SER A 125 -3.39 10.03 3.79
N ALA A 126 -3.99 8.98 3.20
CA ALA A 126 -4.80 9.11 1.99
C ALA A 126 -6.12 9.82 2.29
N GLU A 127 -6.76 9.46 3.41
CA GLU A 127 -7.98 10.11 3.87
C GLU A 127 -7.75 11.59 4.17
N GLN A 128 -6.67 11.96 4.88
CA GLN A 128 -6.33 13.37 5.16
C GLN A 128 -5.93 14.17 3.90
N ALA A 129 -5.21 13.59 2.93
CA ALA A 129 -4.89 14.25 1.67
C ALA A 129 -6.17 14.54 0.84
N ILE A 130 -7.12 13.61 0.88
CA ILE A 130 -8.39 13.74 0.19
C ILE A 130 -9.38 14.60 1.00
N GLU A 131 -9.34 14.62 2.33
CA GLU A 131 -10.18 15.45 3.21
C GLU A 131 -9.75 16.92 3.21
N SER A 132 -8.44 17.19 3.25
CA SER A 132 -7.87 18.56 3.24
C SER A 132 -8.08 19.32 1.92
N SER A 133 -8.59 18.65 0.88
CA SER A 133 -8.92 19.27 -0.42
C SER A 133 -10.29 19.94 -0.50
N GLY A 134 -11.07 20.06 0.60
CA GLY A 134 -12.17 21.05 0.77
C GLY A 134 -13.24 21.15 -0.35
N ARG A 135 -14.47 20.72 -0.05
CA ARG A 135 -15.67 20.67 -0.93
C ARG A 135 -15.94 21.91 -1.80
N GLU A 136 -16.39 21.69 -3.04
CA GLU A 136 -17.73 22.04 -3.57
C GLU A 136 -17.91 21.41 -4.97
N SER A 137 -19.16 21.12 -5.36
CA SER A 137 -19.56 20.50 -6.64
C SER A 137 -18.79 21.05 -7.85
N LEU A 138 -18.06 20.18 -8.55
CA LEU A 138 -17.21 20.56 -9.67
C LEU A 138 -17.99 20.55 -11.01
N PRO A 139 -17.85 21.58 -11.86
CA PRO A 139 -18.40 21.58 -13.22
C PRO A 139 -17.63 20.58 -14.10
N ILE A 140 -18.37 19.71 -14.78
CA ILE A 140 -17.87 18.60 -15.60
C ILE A 140 -17.13 19.11 -16.86
N PRO A 141 -15.84 18.77 -17.08
CA PRO A 141 -15.22 18.85 -18.38
C PRO A 141 -15.66 17.63 -19.19
N THR A 142 -16.55 17.86 -20.15
CA THR A 142 -17.29 16.81 -20.87
C THR A 142 -16.47 15.82 -21.72
N ARG A 143 -15.14 15.94 -21.86
CA ARG A 143 -14.35 15.01 -22.70
C ARG A 143 -12.91 14.91 -22.24
N PHE A 144 -12.63 14.04 -21.26
CA PHE A 144 -11.33 13.40 -21.20
C PHE A 144 -11.41 12.05 -21.92
N ASN A 145 -10.52 11.86 -22.90
CA ASN A 145 -10.33 10.60 -23.59
C ASN A 145 -8.82 10.32 -23.56
N PRO A 146 -8.30 9.60 -22.56
CA PRO A 146 -6.88 9.28 -22.53
C PRO A 146 -6.61 8.34 -23.68
N ASP A 147 -5.82 8.80 -24.65
CA ASP A 147 -5.48 8.02 -25.82
C ASP A 147 -4.67 6.77 -25.41
N PRO A 148 -5.19 5.55 -25.64
CA PRO A 148 -4.46 4.31 -25.34
C PRO A 148 -3.08 4.24 -26.02
N GLN A 149 -2.90 4.91 -27.17
CA GLN A 149 -1.61 4.95 -27.86
C GLN A 149 -0.54 5.71 -27.08
N ARG A 150 -0.92 6.74 -26.31
CA ARG A 150 0.02 7.49 -25.46
C ARG A 150 0.45 6.69 -24.23
N ILE A 151 -0.47 5.92 -23.63
CA ILE A 151 -0.11 5.05 -22.49
C ILE A 151 0.84 3.96 -23.00
N ARG A 152 0.57 3.40 -24.18
CA ARG A 152 1.48 2.46 -24.86
C ARG A 152 2.85 3.08 -25.18
N GLN A 153 2.94 4.35 -25.54
CA GLN A 153 4.22 5.02 -25.78
C GLN A 153 5.07 5.12 -24.50
N LEU A 154 4.47 5.49 -23.36
CA LEU A 154 5.20 5.54 -22.08
C LEU A 154 5.70 4.15 -21.64
N LEU A 155 4.87 3.11 -21.81
CA LEU A 155 5.26 1.73 -21.53
C LEU A 155 6.26 1.16 -22.55
N GLY A 156 6.18 1.60 -23.81
CA GLY A 156 7.09 1.22 -24.88
C GLY A 156 8.51 1.80 -24.69
N LEU A 157 8.64 2.95 -24.04
CA LEU A 157 9.93 3.55 -23.66
C LEU A 157 10.64 2.76 -22.54
N SER A 158 9.91 1.94 -21.80
CA SER A 158 10.40 1.18 -20.64
C SER A 158 10.69 -0.30 -20.93
N SER A 159 10.68 -0.71 -22.20
CA SER A 159 10.85 -2.12 -22.65
C SER A 159 9.77 -3.09 -22.15
N ILE A 160 8.68 -2.58 -21.56
CA ILE A 160 7.58 -3.39 -21.04
C ILE A 160 6.56 -3.59 -22.16
N VAL A 161 6.39 -4.85 -22.58
CA VAL A 161 5.32 -5.20 -23.53
C VAL A 161 4.00 -5.24 -22.76
N CYS A 162 3.17 -4.22 -22.95
CA CYS A 162 1.86 -4.12 -22.33
C CYS A 162 0.80 -3.85 -23.39
N GLN A 163 -0.24 -4.68 -23.40
CA GLN A 163 -1.44 -4.42 -24.18
C GLN A 163 -2.44 -3.66 -23.32
N ILE A 164 -2.89 -2.53 -23.86
CA ILE A 164 -3.83 -1.64 -23.18
C ILE A 164 -5.11 -1.58 -24.00
N GLU A 165 -6.23 -1.88 -23.35
CA GLU A 165 -7.55 -1.84 -23.96
C GLU A 165 -8.53 -1.08 -23.06
N PRO A 166 -9.38 -0.20 -23.61
CA PRO A 166 -10.46 0.41 -22.84
C PRO A 166 -11.40 -0.67 -22.29
N MET A 167 -11.83 -0.52 -21.05
CA MET A 167 -12.77 -1.45 -20.43
C MET A 167 -13.99 -0.73 -19.84
N ALA A 168 -15.05 -1.49 -19.58
CA ALA A 168 -16.23 -0.96 -18.89
C ALA A 168 -15.85 -0.51 -17.47
N PRO A 169 -16.46 0.58 -16.95
CA PRO A 169 -16.17 1.05 -15.60
C PRO A 169 -16.32 -0.04 -14.55
N ILE A 170 -15.24 -0.30 -13.81
CA ILE A 170 -15.21 -1.29 -12.71
C ILE A 170 -16.13 -0.84 -11.58
N PRO A 171 -17.15 -1.64 -11.20
CA PRO A 171 -18.00 -1.35 -10.05
C PRO A 171 -17.20 -1.25 -8.74
N VAL A 172 -17.63 -0.39 -7.82
CA VAL A 172 -16.88 -0.13 -6.57
C VAL A 172 -16.75 -1.38 -5.68
N ASP A 173 -17.73 -2.27 -5.72
CA ASP A 173 -17.76 -3.58 -5.05
C ASP A 173 -16.74 -4.57 -5.63
N ARG A 174 -16.23 -4.32 -6.83
CA ARG A 174 -15.19 -5.12 -7.48
C ARG A 174 -13.80 -4.51 -7.36
N LEU A 175 -13.67 -3.38 -6.66
CA LEU A 175 -12.38 -2.73 -6.41
C LEU A 175 -11.64 -3.47 -5.29
N ALA A 176 -10.85 -4.48 -5.68
CA ALA A 176 -10.08 -5.29 -4.74
C ALA A 176 -8.93 -4.49 -4.13
N LEU A 177 -8.82 -4.51 -2.81
CA LEU A 177 -7.68 -3.96 -2.08
C LEU A 177 -6.54 -4.99 -2.02
N PRO A 178 -5.28 -4.54 -1.98
CA PRO A 178 -4.86 -3.14 -2.03
C PRO A 178 -4.74 -2.57 -3.46
N TYR A 179 -4.64 -1.24 -3.57
CA TYR A 179 -4.36 -0.55 -4.85
C TYR A 179 -3.53 0.70 -4.61
N VAL A 180 -2.78 1.16 -5.62
CA VAL A 180 -1.99 2.39 -5.55
C VAL A 180 -2.78 3.51 -6.21
N ILE A 181 -2.93 4.64 -5.52
CA ILE A 181 -3.52 5.85 -6.09
C ILE A 181 -2.47 6.94 -6.31
N GLY A 182 -2.58 7.66 -7.41
CA GLY A 182 -1.87 8.90 -7.69
C GLY A 182 -2.85 10.07 -7.68
N ILE A 183 -2.52 11.12 -6.95
CA ILE A 183 -3.33 12.33 -6.80
C ILE A 183 -2.64 13.44 -7.60
N TYR A 184 -3.35 14.04 -8.55
CA TYR A 184 -2.82 15.05 -9.46
C TYR A 184 -3.48 16.39 -9.22
N GLY A 185 -2.68 17.45 -9.28
CA GLY A 185 -3.13 18.83 -9.15
C GLY A 185 -2.18 19.75 -9.88
N HIS A 186 -2.48 21.05 -9.83
CA HIS A 186 -1.56 22.06 -10.35
C HIS A 186 -0.47 22.40 -9.32
N PRO A 187 0.78 22.66 -9.74
CA PRO A 187 1.87 22.98 -8.81
C PRO A 187 1.59 24.17 -7.88
N GLN A 188 0.73 25.09 -8.31
CA GLN A 188 0.38 26.33 -7.60
C GLN A 188 -1.00 26.26 -6.92
N SER A 189 -1.73 25.15 -7.04
CA SER A 189 -3.07 24.99 -6.50
C SER A 189 -3.16 23.74 -5.62
N LYS A 190 -3.94 23.83 -4.54
CA LYS A 190 -4.31 22.65 -3.73
C LYS A 190 -5.52 21.89 -4.32
N ALA A 191 -6.04 22.34 -5.45
CA ALA A 191 -7.18 21.70 -6.10
C ALA A 191 -6.77 20.36 -6.71
N LEU A 192 -7.55 19.32 -6.37
CA LEU A 192 -7.46 18.00 -6.98
C LEU A 192 -8.10 18.02 -8.36
N GLU A 193 -7.31 17.71 -9.37
CA GLU A 193 -7.72 17.71 -10.78
C GLU A 193 -7.93 16.29 -11.31
N ALA A 194 -7.17 15.32 -10.78
CA ALA A 194 -7.31 13.93 -11.17
C ALA A 194 -6.88 12.96 -10.08
N VAL A 195 -7.46 11.76 -10.09
CA VAL A 195 -7.00 10.58 -9.37
C VAL A 195 -6.74 9.48 -10.37
N CYS A 196 -5.56 8.89 -10.35
CA CYS A 196 -5.25 7.66 -11.05
C CYS A 196 -5.24 6.52 -10.02
N LEU A 197 -5.76 5.36 -10.38
CA LEU A 197 -5.71 4.15 -9.59
C LEU A 197 -5.08 3.04 -10.41
N LEU A 198 -4.09 2.38 -9.83
CA LEU A 198 -3.50 1.14 -10.29
C LEU A 198 -3.89 0.04 -9.31
N ASP A 199 -4.47 -1.04 -9.81
CA ASP A 199 -4.68 -2.21 -8.99
C ASP A 199 -3.34 -2.84 -8.57
N LEU A 200 -3.38 -3.71 -7.56
CA LEU A 200 -2.17 -4.36 -7.03
C LEU A 200 -1.37 -5.06 -8.13
N ASN A 201 -2.04 -5.77 -9.03
CA ASN A 201 -1.37 -6.50 -10.10
C ASN A 201 -0.62 -5.54 -11.04
N ALA A 202 -1.29 -4.50 -11.54
CA ALA A 202 -0.64 -3.52 -12.40
C ALA A 202 0.51 -2.80 -11.67
N ALA A 203 0.33 -2.44 -10.39
CA ALA A 203 1.36 -1.79 -9.60
C ALA A 203 2.59 -2.70 -9.41
N CYS A 204 2.40 -3.98 -9.08
CA CYS A 204 3.48 -4.96 -8.95
C CYS A 204 4.20 -5.21 -10.27
N ILE A 205 3.46 -5.37 -11.38
CA ILE A 205 4.04 -5.65 -12.69
C ILE A 205 4.81 -4.44 -13.22
N LEU A 206 4.18 -3.26 -13.24
CA LEU A 206 4.82 -2.03 -13.74
C LEU A 206 6.00 -1.63 -12.88
N GLY A 207 5.80 -1.58 -11.55
CA GLY A 207 6.84 -1.23 -10.61
C GLY A 207 8.00 -2.22 -10.64
N GLY A 208 7.71 -3.52 -10.66
CA GLY A 208 8.73 -4.56 -10.70
C GLY A 208 9.50 -4.62 -12.03
N ALA A 209 8.81 -4.43 -13.16
CA ALA A 209 9.46 -4.43 -14.46
C ALA A 209 10.34 -3.19 -14.66
N LEU A 210 9.88 -2.01 -14.23
CA LEU A 210 10.69 -0.77 -14.23
C LEU A 210 11.90 -0.87 -13.29
N ALA A 211 11.76 -1.60 -12.18
CA ALA A 211 12.86 -1.94 -11.28
C ALA A 211 13.82 -3.01 -11.85
N GLY A 212 13.52 -3.63 -12.99
CA GLY A 212 14.33 -4.70 -13.56
C GLY A 212 14.25 -6.03 -12.79
N LEU A 213 13.19 -6.26 -12.02
CA LEU A 213 12.97 -7.50 -11.28
C LEU A 213 12.67 -8.67 -12.22
N SER A 214 13.04 -9.88 -11.77
CA SER A 214 12.69 -11.10 -12.51
C SER A 214 11.17 -11.38 -12.47
N PRO A 215 10.60 -12.06 -13.49
CA PRO A 215 9.20 -12.48 -13.49
C PRO A 215 8.78 -13.25 -12.23
N ALA A 216 9.68 -14.09 -11.70
CA ALA A 216 9.41 -14.85 -10.48
C ALA A 216 9.26 -13.95 -9.24
N ALA A 217 10.06 -12.88 -9.14
CA ALA A 217 9.95 -11.91 -8.05
C ALA A 217 8.66 -11.07 -8.17
N ILE A 218 8.27 -10.70 -9.40
CA ILE A 218 7.02 -10.01 -9.68
C ILE A 218 5.83 -10.90 -9.29
N HIS A 219 5.82 -12.16 -9.71
CA HIS A 219 4.79 -13.12 -9.34
C HIS A 219 4.71 -13.36 -7.83
N ALA A 220 5.85 -13.43 -7.15
CA ALA A 220 5.89 -13.55 -5.70
C ALA A 220 5.23 -12.34 -5.02
N ALA A 221 5.52 -11.12 -5.48
CA ALA A 221 4.92 -9.90 -4.94
C ALA A 221 3.40 -9.83 -5.15
N ILE A 222 2.92 -10.27 -6.33
CA ILE A 222 1.48 -10.40 -6.62
C ILE A 222 0.83 -11.43 -5.69
N ALA A 223 1.44 -12.62 -5.57
CA ALA A 223 0.90 -13.71 -4.77
C ALA A 223 0.84 -13.40 -3.27
N SER A 224 1.80 -12.63 -2.75
CA SER A 224 1.81 -12.18 -1.35
C SER A 224 0.96 -10.94 -1.11
N ALA A 225 0.40 -10.33 -2.16
CA ALA A 225 -0.31 -9.06 -2.10
C ALA A 225 0.49 -7.93 -1.43
N THR A 226 1.81 -7.89 -1.67
CA THR A 226 2.72 -6.91 -1.06
C THR A 226 3.42 -6.05 -2.12
N LEU A 227 3.52 -4.74 -1.88
CA LEU A 227 4.43 -3.87 -2.63
C LEU A 227 5.72 -3.62 -1.83
N SER A 228 6.85 -4.05 -2.38
CA SER A 228 8.15 -3.59 -1.88
C SER A 228 8.35 -2.11 -2.20
N ARG A 229 9.25 -1.43 -1.46
CA ARG A 229 9.59 -0.02 -1.72
C ARG A 229 10.02 0.21 -3.17
N GLU A 230 10.88 -0.65 -3.67
CA GLU A 230 11.41 -0.54 -5.03
C GLU A 230 10.29 -0.64 -6.07
N ILE A 231 9.36 -1.58 -5.90
CA ILE A 231 8.17 -1.69 -6.75
C ILE A 231 7.29 -0.44 -6.61
N TYR A 232 7.06 0.04 -5.39
CA TYR A 232 6.20 1.21 -5.13
C TYR A 232 6.77 2.52 -5.67
N GLU A 233 8.07 2.75 -5.51
CA GLU A 233 8.77 3.92 -6.03
C GLU A 233 8.74 3.94 -7.56
N ASN A 234 8.95 2.78 -8.20
CA ASN A 234 8.86 2.67 -9.65
C ASN A 234 7.43 2.78 -10.18
N ALA A 235 6.43 2.22 -9.48
CA ALA A 235 5.03 2.44 -9.80
C ALA A 235 4.63 3.91 -9.62
N THR A 236 5.16 4.59 -8.61
CA THR A 236 4.97 6.03 -8.38
C THR A 236 5.65 6.86 -9.47
N ALA A 237 6.85 6.48 -9.91
CA ALA A 237 7.53 7.13 -11.02
C ALA A 237 6.71 7.01 -12.31
N PHE A 238 6.16 5.83 -12.59
CA PHE A 238 5.22 5.63 -13.68
C PHE A 238 3.99 6.54 -13.56
N LEU A 239 3.36 6.62 -12.38
CA LEU A 239 2.27 7.57 -12.14
C LEU A 239 2.70 9.02 -12.36
N ALA A 240 3.93 9.39 -12.02
CA ALA A 240 4.46 10.72 -12.28
C ALA A 240 4.60 10.99 -13.78
N ASP A 241 5.08 10.02 -14.56
CA ASP A 241 5.21 10.13 -16.01
C ASP A 241 3.85 10.27 -16.72
N LEU A 242 2.78 9.70 -16.14
CA LEU A 242 1.41 9.90 -16.63
C LEU A 242 0.94 11.37 -16.52
N SER A 243 1.58 12.20 -15.70
CA SER A 243 1.20 13.61 -15.51
C SER A 243 1.11 14.37 -16.83
N GLY A 244 2.05 14.16 -17.75
CA GLY A 244 2.06 14.79 -19.07
C GLY A 244 0.88 14.35 -19.95
N MET A 245 0.42 13.09 -19.80
CA MET A 245 -0.73 12.57 -20.53
C MET A 245 -2.05 13.12 -20.01
N ILE A 246 -2.22 13.16 -18.70
CA ILE A 246 -3.42 13.65 -18.04
C ILE A 246 -3.63 15.15 -18.36
N SER A 247 -2.53 15.92 -18.39
CA SER A 247 -2.50 17.35 -18.73
C SER A 247 -3.01 17.66 -20.15
N ALA A 248 -2.76 16.77 -21.11
CA ALA A 248 -3.03 17.03 -22.52
C ALA A 248 -4.53 16.96 -22.90
N GLY A 249 -5.41 16.55 -21.98
CA GLY A 249 -6.85 16.47 -22.19
C GLY A 249 -7.63 17.77 -21.99
N LYS A 250 -7.05 18.81 -21.36
CA LYS A 250 -7.79 20.04 -20.96
C LYS A 250 -7.33 21.34 -21.61
N GLY A 251 -6.27 21.37 -22.42
CA GLY A 251 -5.74 22.63 -22.99
C GLY A 251 -5.27 23.65 -21.94
N GLY A 252 -5.04 23.20 -20.69
CA GLY A 252 -4.65 24.00 -19.53
C GLY A 252 -3.21 23.73 -19.07
N ALA A 253 -2.84 24.30 -17.93
CA ALA A 253 -1.53 24.12 -17.31
C ALA A 253 -1.27 22.63 -17.00
N PRO A 254 0.00 22.17 -17.03
CA PRO A 254 0.31 20.78 -16.74
C PRO A 254 -0.08 20.42 -15.30
N LEU A 255 -0.79 19.30 -15.19
CA LEU A 255 -0.99 18.59 -13.94
C LEU A 255 0.30 17.87 -13.58
N VAL A 256 0.55 17.77 -12.28
CA VAL A 256 1.67 17.01 -11.71
C VAL A 256 1.15 16.07 -10.64
N LEU A 257 1.78 14.90 -10.55
CA LEU A 257 1.57 14.01 -9.42
C LEU A 257 1.98 14.74 -8.14
N SER A 258 0.98 15.06 -7.31
CA SER A 258 1.17 15.74 -6.04
C SER A 258 1.56 14.74 -4.96
N THR A 259 0.86 13.60 -4.89
CA THR A 259 1.17 12.50 -3.98
C THR A 259 0.76 11.16 -4.58
N SER A 260 1.41 10.09 -4.13
CA SER A 260 0.94 8.71 -4.33
C SER A 260 0.71 8.04 -2.98
N HIS A 261 -0.26 7.12 -2.93
CA HIS A 261 -0.57 6.35 -1.73
C HIS A 261 -0.91 4.90 -2.08
N LEU A 262 -0.40 3.96 -1.29
CA LEU A 262 -0.94 2.60 -1.24
C LEU A 262 -2.18 2.59 -0.34
N VAL A 263 -3.29 2.11 -0.87
CA VAL A 263 -4.57 2.02 -0.15
C VAL A 263 -4.86 0.55 0.11
N GLN A 264 -4.90 0.13 1.37
CA GLN A 264 -5.28 -1.24 1.74
C GLN A 264 -6.57 -1.30 2.58
N LYS A 265 -7.23 -0.14 2.82
CA LYS A 265 -8.55 -0.06 3.48
C LYS A 265 -9.54 0.77 2.65
N PRO A 266 -10.85 0.40 2.64
CA PRO A 266 -11.89 1.18 1.97
C PRO A 266 -12.01 2.58 2.59
N PHE A 267 -12.30 3.60 1.77
CA PHE A 267 -12.71 4.91 2.28
C PHE A 267 -13.75 5.55 1.37
N GLU A 268 -14.83 6.08 1.98
CA GLU A 268 -16.06 6.45 1.27
C GLU A 268 -15.86 7.59 0.26
N LYS A 269 -14.91 8.49 0.48
CA LYS A 269 -14.72 9.63 -0.43
C LYS A 269 -14.25 9.19 -1.82
N LEU A 270 -13.28 8.29 -1.92
CA LEU A 270 -12.90 7.70 -3.22
C LEU A 270 -14.06 6.91 -3.82
N TYR A 271 -14.79 6.14 -3.02
CA TYR A 271 -15.92 5.36 -3.50
C TYR A 271 -17.06 6.24 -4.01
N SER A 272 -17.28 7.41 -3.40
CA SER A 272 -18.25 8.40 -3.88
C SER A 272 -17.85 8.96 -5.25
N LEU A 273 -16.56 9.28 -5.46
CA LEU A 273 -16.02 9.70 -6.76
C LEU A 273 -16.14 8.57 -7.79
N TRP A 274 -15.85 7.34 -7.35
CA TRP A 274 -15.92 6.13 -8.17
C TRP A 274 -17.34 5.85 -8.69
N ARG A 275 -18.36 6.03 -7.83
CA ARG A 275 -19.78 5.87 -8.16
C ARG A 275 -20.31 6.97 -9.08
N GLN A 276 -19.79 8.19 -8.97
CA GLN A 276 -20.23 9.32 -9.80
C GLN A 276 -19.85 9.14 -11.28
N ASN A 277 -18.78 8.39 -11.58
CA ASN A 277 -18.36 8.02 -12.94
C ASN A 277 -18.13 9.22 -13.89
N ASN A 278 -18.03 10.44 -13.36
CA ASN A 278 -17.89 11.67 -14.14
C ASN A 278 -16.44 11.79 -14.61
N GLY A 279 -16.22 11.73 -15.94
CA GLY A 279 -14.87 11.81 -16.51
C GLY A 279 -14.00 10.58 -16.25
N ARG A 280 -14.60 9.45 -15.87
CA ARG A 280 -13.88 8.21 -15.60
C ARG A 280 -13.47 7.49 -16.88
N ALA A 281 -12.23 7.00 -16.91
CA ALA A 281 -11.73 6.15 -17.99
C ALA A 281 -10.93 4.98 -17.41
N ASP A 282 -11.35 3.77 -17.76
CA ASP A 282 -10.75 2.53 -17.25
C ASP A 282 -10.10 1.76 -18.39
N PHE A 283 -8.94 1.17 -18.10
CA PHE A 283 -8.17 0.38 -19.05
C PHE A 283 -7.69 -0.91 -18.41
N SER A 284 -7.85 -2.02 -19.13
CA SER A 284 -7.16 -3.26 -18.80
C SER A 284 -5.73 -3.18 -19.29
N LEU A 285 -4.80 -3.64 -18.45
CA LEU A 285 -3.39 -3.77 -18.75
C LEU A 285 -3.04 -5.26 -18.78
N SER A 286 -2.72 -5.79 -19.96
CA SER A 286 -2.28 -7.18 -20.11
C SER A 286 -0.79 -7.25 -20.39
N PHE A 287 -0.07 -8.01 -19.57
CA PHE A 287 1.37 -8.17 -19.63
C PHE A 287 1.70 -9.63 -19.98
N PRO A 288 2.09 -9.93 -21.23
CA PRO A 288 2.37 -11.30 -21.65
C PRO A 288 3.38 -12.00 -20.72
N GLY A 289 2.94 -13.08 -20.08
CA GLY A 289 3.76 -13.88 -19.16
C GLY A 289 3.85 -13.35 -17.72
N LEU A 290 3.24 -12.20 -17.40
CA LEU A 290 3.19 -11.62 -16.04
C LEU A 290 1.76 -11.50 -15.48
N GLY A 291 0.75 -11.48 -16.36
CA GLY A 291 -0.66 -11.44 -15.99
C GLY A 291 -1.33 -10.12 -16.35
N ASP A 292 -2.52 -9.92 -15.79
CA ASP A 292 -3.38 -8.78 -16.09
C ASP A 292 -3.60 -7.93 -14.83
N GLY A 293 -3.78 -6.63 -15.05
CA GLY A 293 -4.22 -5.65 -14.07
C GLY A 293 -5.06 -4.58 -14.73
N PHE A 294 -5.35 -3.50 -14.01
CA PHE A 294 -6.07 -2.38 -14.58
C PHE A 294 -5.57 -1.04 -14.04
N ILE A 295 -5.82 -0.01 -14.84
CA ILE A 295 -5.62 1.38 -14.47
C ILE A 295 -6.91 2.15 -14.72
N ALA A 296 -7.26 3.01 -13.79
CA ALA A 296 -8.47 3.83 -13.86
C ALA A 296 -8.14 5.28 -13.55
N PHE A 297 -8.69 6.18 -14.36
CA PHE A 297 -8.54 7.61 -14.21
C PHE A 297 -9.88 8.21 -13.81
N LEU A 298 -9.89 9.02 -12.77
CA LEU A 298 -11.00 9.87 -12.36
C LEU A 298 -10.55 11.31 -12.51
N LEU A 299 -11.27 12.12 -13.28
CA LEU A 299 -10.87 13.50 -13.55
C LEU A 299 -11.99 14.45 -13.16
N SER A 300 -11.63 15.54 -12.50
CA SER A 300 -12.54 16.65 -12.23
C SER A 300 -12.66 17.58 -13.40
#